data_AF-A0A958WIC0-F1
#
_entry.id   AF-A0A958WIC0-F1
#
_cell.length_a   1.000
_cell.length_b   1.000
_cell.length_c   1.000
_cell.angle_alpha   90.00
_cell.angle_beta   90.00
_cell.angle_gamma   90.00
#
_symmetry.space_group_name_H-M   'P 1'
#
loop_
_entity.id
_entity.type
_entity.pdbx_description
1 polymer ?
#
loop_
_entity_poly.entity_id
_entity_poly.type
_entity_poly.pdbx_seq_one_letter_code
_entity_poly.pdbx_strand_id
1 'polypeptide(L)' 'MYFIYIIKSQRTNRLYEGMSESPERRLLEHNGGKVKSTKGFGPWKIVYTEKFPTREEAIAREKFLKTGQGRDFIKSLGL' A
#
# COMPACT_ATOMS: atom_id res chain seq x y z
N MET A 1 12.03 -10.44 -5.03
CA MET A 1 10.84 -9.94 -5.73
C MET A 1 10.15 -8.96 -4.81
N TYR A 2 9.82 -7.78 -5.30
CA TYR A 2 9.27 -6.70 -4.48
C TYR A 2 7.88 -6.34 -4.94
N PHE A 3 7.04 -5.92 -4.01
CA PHE A 3 5.66 -5.56 -4.29
C PHE A 3 5.39 -4.18 -3.75
N ILE A 4 4.77 -3.35 -4.59
CA ILE A 4 4.00 -2.22 -4.11
C ILE A 4 2.59 -2.70 -3.81
N TYR A 5 2.06 -2.27 -2.69
CA TYR A 5 0.69 -2.56 -2.29
C TYR A 5 -0.02 -1.28 -1.88
N ILE A 6 -1.33 -1.28 -2.09
CA ILE A 6 -2.24 -0.29 -1.51
C ILE A 6 -3.27 -1.05 -0.69
N ILE A 7 -3.41 -0.65 0.57
CA ILE A 7 -4.46 -1.13 1.45
C ILE A 7 -5.51 -0.04 1.68
N LYS A 8 -6.78 -0.45 1.77
CA LYS A 8 -7.91 0.41 2.08
C LYS A 8 -8.48 0.04 3.44
N SER A 9 -8.67 1.05 4.29
CA SER A 9 -9.39 0.92 5.54
C SER A 9 -10.87 0.70 5.24
N GLN A 10 -11.43 -0.41 5.72
CA GLN A 10 -12.85 -0.70 5.54
C GLN A 10 -13.75 0.20 6.41
N ARG A 11 -13.18 0.86 7.43
CA ARG A 11 -13.92 1.78 8.32
C ARG A 11 -13.88 3.23 7.87
N THR A 12 -12.76 3.66 7.31
CA THR A 12 -12.52 5.10 7.06
C THR A 12 -12.29 5.43 5.59
N ASN A 13 -12.28 4.43 4.71
CA ASN A 13 -11.89 4.55 3.30
C ASN A 13 -10.48 5.12 3.07
N ARG A 14 -9.67 5.26 4.13
CA ARG A 14 -8.28 5.69 4.01
C ARG A 14 -7.50 4.69 3.18
N LEU A 15 -6.65 5.22 2.31
CA LEU A 15 -5.66 4.45 1.57
C LEU A 15 -4.31 4.55 2.26
N TYR A 16 -3.51 3.50 2.13
CA TYR A 16 -2.11 3.49 2.53
C TYR A 16 -1.32 2.70 1.49
N GLU A 17 -0.31 3.34 0.93
CA GLU A 17 0.64 2.76 0.00
C GLU A 17 1.95 2.38 0.70
N GLY A 18 2.55 1.27 0.28
CA GLY A 18 3.85 0.83 0.78
C GLY A 18 4.48 -0.26 -0.07
N MET A 19 5.68 -0.68 0.32
CA MET A 19 6.44 -1.74 -0.31
C MET A 19 6.66 -2.92 0.64
N SER A 20 6.61 -4.15 0.13
CA SER A 20 6.98 -5.36 0.88
C SER A 20 7.41 -6.49 -0.07
N GLU A 21 8.13 -7.48 0.44
CA GLU A 21 8.36 -8.76 -0.25
C GLU A 21 7.17 -9.72 -0.10
N SER A 22 6.28 -9.48 0.89
CA SER A 22 5.03 -10.21 1.08
C SER A 22 3.91 -9.26 1.57
N PRO A 23 3.09 -8.72 0.65
CA PRO A 23 1.94 -7.87 0.98
C PRO A 23 0.97 -8.51 1.99
N GLU A 24 0.75 -9.82 1.90
CA GLU A 24 -0.18 -10.56 2.76
C GLU A 24 0.30 -10.59 4.21
N ARG A 25 1.58 -10.93 4.43
CA ARG A 25 2.20 -10.84 5.76
C ARG A 25 2.10 -9.42 6.29
N ARG A 26 2.38 -8.43 5.44
CA ARG A 26 2.35 -7.02 5.83
C ARG A 26 0.93 -6.55 6.19
N LEU A 27 -0.09 -7.02 5.48
CA LEU A 27 -1.49 -6.78 5.82
C LEU A 27 -1.84 -7.30 7.22
N LEU A 28 -1.37 -8.50 7.58
CA LEU A 28 -1.56 -9.06 8.92
C LEU A 28 -0.89 -8.18 10.00
N GLU A 29 0.28 -7.61 9.72
CA GLU A 29 0.94 -6.67 10.63
C GLU A 29 0.16 -5.35 10.80
N HIS A 30 -0.41 -4.82 9.71
CA HIS A 30 -1.27 -3.63 9.75
C HIS A 30 -2.55 -3.88 10.57
N ASN A 31 -3.22 -5.01 10.33
CA ASN A 31 -4.43 -5.41 11.05
C ASN A 31 -4.16 -5.82 12.50
N GLY A 32 -2.97 -6.35 12.80
CA GLY A 32 -2.49 -6.65 14.15
C GLY A 32 -1.97 -5.43 14.92
N GLY A 33 -2.11 -4.21 14.39
CA GLY A 33 -1.74 -2.98 15.07
C GLY A 33 -0.23 -2.75 15.24
N LYS A 34 0.62 -3.53 14.55
CA LYS A 34 2.09 -3.45 14.65
C LYS A 34 2.68 -2.24 13.92
N VAL A 35 1.88 -1.56 13.10
CA VAL A 35 2.30 -0.39 12.31
C VAL A 35 1.65 0.88 12.87
N LYS A 36 2.47 1.77 13.44
CA LYS A 36 2.00 2.98 14.15
C LYS A 36 1.07 3.87 13.31
N SER A 37 1.34 4.02 12.02
CA SER A 37 0.55 4.88 11.12
C SER A 37 -0.81 4.30 10.76
N THR A 38 -1.00 2.98 10.84
CA THR A 38 -2.22 2.30 10.38
C THR A 38 -3.02 1.63 11.49
N LYS A 39 -2.43 1.43 12.68
CA LYS A 39 -3.03 0.68 13.80
C LYS A 39 -4.40 1.20 14.24
N GLY A 40 -4.65 2.50 14.11
CA GLY A 40 -5.90 3.14 14.54
C GLY A 40 -7.03 3.11 13.50
N PHE A 41 -6.74 2.69 12.26
CA PHE A 41 -7.69 2.79 11.15
C PHE A 41 -8.02 1.43 10.52
N GLY A 42 -7.58 0.33 11.11
CA GLY A 42 -8.03 -1.00 10.69
C GLY A 42 -9.52 -1.24 10.95
N PRO A 43 -10.12 -2.29 10.35
CA PRO A 43 -9.47 -3.31 9.52
C PRO A 43 -9.14 -2.79 8.11
N TRP A 44 -8.06 -3.34 7.55
CA TRP A 44 -7.50 -3.04 6.25
C TRP A 44 -7.68 -4.22 5.30
N LYS A 45 -7.85 -3.92 4.01
CA LYS A 45 -7.88 -4.89 2.91
C LYS A 45 -6.91 -4.44 1.82
N ILE A 46 -6.15 -5.37 1.23
CA ILE A 46 -5.37 -5.09 0.02
C ILE A 46 -6.35 -4.84 -1.12
N VAL A 47 -6.18 -3.72 -1.81
CA VAL A 47 -7.00 -3.31 -2.95
C VAL A 47 -6.21 -3.20 -4.24
N TYR A 48 -4.88 -3.14 -4.16
CA TYR A 48 -3.99 -3.11 -5.31
C TYR A 48 -2.62 -3.71 -4.94
N THR A 49 -2.02 -4.43 -5.88
CA THR A 49 -0.63 -4.89 -5.81
C THR A 49 0.05 -4.76 -7.18
N GLU A 50 1.33 -4.44 -7.17
CA GLU A 50 2.17 -4.34 -8.37
C GLU A 50 3.54 -4.95 -8.08
N LYS A 51 4.02 -5.80 -8.99
CA LYS A 51 5.20 -6.66 -8.78
C LYS A 51 6.39 -6.12 -9.55
N PHE A 52 7.55 -6.08 -8.90
CA PHE A 52 8.81 -5.58 -9.43
C PHE A 52 9.95 -6.58 -9.22
N PRO A 53 10.81 -6.81 -10.23
CA PRO A 53 11.93 -7.73 -10.10
C PRO A 53 13.01 -7.20 -9.15
N THR A 54 13.25 -5.89 -9.12
CA THR A 54 14.26 -5.25 -8.26
C THR A 54 13.67 -4.36 -7.18
N ARG A 55 14.46 -4.08 -6.14
CA ARG A 55 14.04 -3.21 -5.03
C ARG A 55 14.01 -1.76 -5.48
N GLU A 56 14.94 -1.39 -6.35
CA GLU A 56 15.14 -0.06 -6.90
C GLU A 56 13.93 0.38 -7.72
N GLU A 57 13.40 -0.50 -8.59
CA GLU A 57 12.18 -0.24 -9.35
C GLU A 57 10.97 -0.07 -8.43
N ALA A 58 10.82 -0.93 -7.43
CA ALA A 58 9.73 -0.81 -6.46
C ALA A 58 9.82 0.51 -5.68
N ILE A 59 11.01 0.93 -5.24
CA ILE A 59 11.22 2.22 -4.57
C ILE A 59 10.90 3.38 -5.50
N ALA A 60 11.33 3.32 -6.77
CA ALA A 60 11.00 4.34 -7.75
C ALA A 60 9.48 4.47 -7.94
N ARG A 61 8.78 3.33 -7.99
CA ARG A 61 7.32 3.30 -8.05
C ARG A 61 6.68 3.88 -6.80
N GLU A 62 7.12 3.48 -5.60
CA GLU A 62 6.60 4.01 -4.34
C GLU A 62 6.75 5.55 -4.26
N LYS A 63 7.91 6.06 -4.68
CA LYS A 63 8.17 7.50 -4.77
C LYS A 63 7.23 8.18 -5.76
N PHE A 64 7.05 7.60 -6.94
CA PHE A 64 6.10 8.10 -7.93
C PHE A 64 4.68 8.18 -7.35
N LEU A 65 4.19 7.13 -6.70
CA LEU A 65 2.84 7.09 -6.11
C LEU A 65 2.60 8.20 -5.06
N LYS A 66 3.66 8.68 -4.40
CA LYS A 66 3.59 9.78 -3.43
C LYS A 66 3.61 11.18 -4.06
N THR A 67 3.86 11.30 -5.37
CA THR A 67 3.75 12.57 -6.12
C THR A 67 2.29 12.92 -6.43
N GLY A 68 2.04 14.13 -6.95
CA GLY A 68 0.70 14.53 -7.41
C GLY A 68 0.13 13.59 -8.49
N GLN A 69 0.92 13.32 -9.53
CA GLN A 69 0.54 12.39 -10.61
C GLN A 69 0.31 10.97 -10.11
N GLY A 70 1.14 10.52 -9.16
CA GLY A 70 0.97 9.22 -8.52
C GLY A 70 -0.34 9.11 -7.74
N ARG A 71 -0.73 10.17 -7.03
CA ARG A 71 -2.03 10.22 -6.34
C ARG A 71 -3.20 10.24 -7.32
N ASP A 72 -3.06 10.91 -8.46
CA ASP A 72 -4.09 10.90 -9.50
C ASP A 72 -4.21 9.52 -10.16
N PHE A 73 -3.10 8.80 -10.35
CA PHE A 73 -3.12 7.39 -10.72
C PHE A 73 -3.87 6.54 -9.69
N ILE A 74 -3.63 6.73 -8.38
CA ILE A 74 -4.37 5.97 -7.35
C ILE A 74 -5.87 6.26 -7.42
N LYS A 75 -6.28 7.51 -7.68
CA LYS A 75 -7.70 7.86 -7.86
C LYS A 75 -8.31 7.19 -9.09
N SER A 76 -7.56 7.08 -10.20
CA SER A 76 -8.07 6.48 -11.43
C SER A 76 -8.31 4.97 -11.34
N LEU A 77 -7.72 4.30 -10.34
CA LEU A 77 -7.97 2.88 -10.06
C LEU A 77 -9.37 2.59 -9.51
N GLY A 78 -10.14 3.61 -9.11
CA GLY A 78 -11.53 3.44 -8.62
C GLY A 78 -11.63 2.71 -7.27
N LEU A 79 -10.61 2.83 -6.41
CA LEU A 79 -10.43 2.04 -5.19
C LEU A 79 -11.31 2.42 -4.00
#